data_AF-A0A7J9YM52-F1
#
_entry.id   AF-A0A7J9YM52-F1
#
_cell.length_a   1.000
_cell.length_b   1.000
_cell.length_c   1.000
_cell.angle_alpha   90.00
_cell.angle_beta   90.00
_cell.angle_gamma   90.00
#
_symmetry.space_group_name_H-M   'P 1'
#
loop_
_entity.id
_entity.type
_entity.pdbx_description
1 polymer ?
#
loop_
_entity_poly.entity_id
_entity_poly.type
_entity_poly.pdbx_seq_one_letter_code
_entity_poly.pdbx_strand_id
1 'polypeptide(L)'
;MSEPENRAAEPQPAGDRIALHGDDPTIRRKRLVGGLIAISLLAAAVGGIVGLFTGQEGGLIAAALVGVPLLYLLLHNTRRRIWLEGSQLVVRTWGVRRIDLVAVERIDVLITEVRGARTVALMVSPARGTGVKIDLAIYAGTRGRELDILALRKLANALVNNTAANGMVFSELLVAQLRSEAKGDSAEARPLHRLAAAAPSGKLAQRYPLQAVSKFVASLE
;
A
#
# COMPACT_ATOMS: atom_id res chain seq x y z
N MET A 1 10.98 0.61 47.70
CA MET A 1 11.46 1.15 46.42
C MET A 1 11.57 -0.05 45.50
N SER A 2 10.50 -0.31 44.74
CA SER A 2 10.29 -1.59 44.05
C SER A 2 10.35 -1.34 42.55
N GLU A 3 11.33 -1.96 41.89
CA GLU A 3 11.49 -1.94 40.43
C GLU A 3 10.23 -2.50 39.75
N PRO A 4 9.68 -1.86 38.69
CA PRO A 4 8.67 -2.49 37.88
C PRO A 4 9.34 -3.51 36.96
N GLU A 5 9.08 -4.76 37.31
CA GLU A 5 9.22 -5.98 36.52
C GLU A 5 9.02 -5.74 35.02
N ASN A 6 10.10 -5.95 34.27
CA ASN A 6 10.16 -5.97 32.82
C ASN A 6 9.25 -7.11 32.30
N ARG A 7 7.96 -6.80 32.09
CA ARG A 7 7.03 -7.68 31.39
C ARG A 7 7.50 -7.84 29.95
N ALA A 8 8.29 -8.89 29.74
CA ALA A 8 8.51 -9.47 28.43
C ALA A 8 7.14 -9.63 27.76
N ALA A 9 6.95 -8.89 26.67
CA ALA A 9 5.72 -8.89 25.90
C ALA A 9 5.41 -10.33 25.47
N GLU A 10 4.40 -10.93 26.10
CA GLU A 10 3.82 -12.20 25.66
C GLU A 10 3.50 -12.12 24.17
N PRO A 11 3.86 -13.14 23.37
CA PRO A 11 3.41 -13.21 21.99
C PRO A 11 1.89 -13.35 21.98
N GLN A 12 1.19 -12.24 21.74
CA GLN A 12 -0.25 -12.21 21.54
C GLN A 12 -0.64 -13.30 20.53
N PRO A 13 -1.68 -14.09 20.84
CA PRO A 13 -2.12 -15.22 20.02
C PRO A 13 -2.39 -14.73 18.59
N ALA A 14 -2.20 -15.62 17.61
CA ALA A 14 -2.33 -15.38 16.18
C ALA A 14 -3.75 -14.91 15.76
N GLY A 15 -4.11 -13.70 16.18
CA GLY A 15 -5.37 -13.05 15.93
C GLY A 15 -5.43 -12.60 14.49
N ASP A 16 -6.13 -13.39 13.69
CA ASP A 16 -6.90 -12.94 12.53
C ASP A 16 -6.23 -11.84 11.67
N ARG A 17 -5.00 -12.15 11.23
CA ARG A 17 -4.17 -11.27 10.41
C ARG A 17 -4.72 -11.21 8.99
N ILE A 18 -5.15 -10.04 8.56
CA ILE A 18 -5.66 -9.84 7.20
C ILE A 18 -4.63 -9.10 6.37
N ALA A 19 -4.19 -9.70 5.27
CA ALA A 19 -3.33 -9.04 4.31
C ALA A 19 -4.08 -7.85 3.67
N LEU A 20 -3.51 -6.66 3.80
CA LEU A 20 -4.06 -5.43 3.19
C LEU A 20 -3.47 -5.14 1.80
N HIS A 21 -2.70 -6.08 1.28
CA HIS A 21 -2.35 -6.15 -0.12
C HIS A 21 -2.98 -7.40 -0.71
N GLY A 22 -3.47 -7.29 -1.95
CA GLY A 22 -3.78 -8.45 -2.79
C GLY A 22 -2.49 -9.21 -3.08
N ASP A 23 -1.99 -9.90 -2.07
CA ASP A 23 -0.70 -10.59 -2.04
C ASP A 23 -0.87 -11.90 -2.78
N ASP A 24 -1.11 -11.82 -4.09
CA ASP A 24 -1.10 -12.99 -4.96
C ASP A 24 0.36 -13.46 -5.05
N PRO A 25 0.69 -14.61 -4.42
CA PRO A 25 2.06 -15.10 -4.36
C PRO A 25 2.59 -15.39 -5.77
N THR A 26 1.70 -15.69 -6.73
CA THR A 26 2.07 -15.98 -8.11
C THR A 26 2.50 -14.73 -8.86
N ILE A 27 1.77 -13.62 -8.70
CA ILE A 27 2.13 -12.32 -9.30
C ILE A 27 3.44 -11.82 -8.68
N ARG A 28 3.61 -11.99 -7.37
CA ARG A 28 4.85 -11.60 -6.69
C ARG A 28 6.05 -12.41 -7.19
N ARG A 29 5.91 -13.73 -7.32
CA ARG A 29 6.98 -14.58 -7.87
C ARG A 29 7.31 -14.20 -9.30
N LYS A 30 6.31 -13.97 -10.15
CA LYS A 30 6.52 -13.52 -11.53
C LYS A 30 7.23 -12.16 -11.60
N ARG A 31 6.85 -11.20 -10.74
CA ARG A 31 7.52 -9.89 -10.66
C ARG A 31 8.96 -10.00 -10.15
N LEU A 32 9.22 -10.86 -9.17
CA LEU A 32 10.58 -11.08 -8.67
C LEU A 32 11.45 -11.76 -9.73
N VAL A 33 10.98 -12.83 -10.37
CA VAL A 33 11.73 -13.52 -11.42
C VAL A 33 11.95 -12.60 -12.63
N GLY A 34 10.90 -11.94 -13.12
CA GLY A 34 11.02 -10.98 -14.22
C GLY A 34 11.93 -9.79 -13.88
N GLY A 35 11.85 -9.29 -12.65
CA GLY A 35 12.74 -8.23 -12.14
C GLY A 35 14.20 -8.69 -12.06
N LEU A 36 14.46 -9.90 -11.56
CA LEU A 36 15.81 -10.47 -11.50
C LEU A 36 16.39 -10.62 -12.90
N ILE A 37 15.63 -11.15 -13.86
CA ILE A 37 16.08 -11.30 -15.25
C ILE A 37 16.41 -9.92 -15.84
N ALA A 38 15.50 -8.93 -15.70
CA ALA A 38 15.70 -7.60 -16.24
C ALA A 38 16.93 -6.90 -15.63
N ILE A 39 17.11 -7.00 -14.31
CA ILE A 39 18.26 -6.40 -13.60
C ILE A 39 19.55 -7.08 -14.02
N SER A 40 19.59 -8.41 -14.10
CA SER A 40 20.77 -9.17 -14.51
C SER A 40 21.18 -8.84 -15.95
N LEU A 41 20.23 -8.76 -16.88
CA LEU A 41 20.51 -8.38 -18.27
C LEU A 41 21.04 -6.96 -18.36
N LEU A 42 20.43 -6.01 -17.64
CA LEU A 42 20.88 -4.62 -17.62
C LEU A 42 22.27 -4.47 -17.01
N ALA A 43 22.52 -5.11 -15.87
CA ALA A 43 23.82 -5.07 -15.20
C ALA A 43 24.91 -5.73 -16.06
N ALA A 44 24.60 -6.85 -16.72
CA ALA A 44 25.53 -7.52 -17.64
C ALA A 44 25.80 -6.67 -18.88
N ALA A 45 24.80 -5.99 -19.45
CA ALA A 45 24.98 -5.10 -20.59
C ALA A 45 25.87 -3.91 -20.25
N VAL A 46 25.58 -3.21 -19.14
CA VAL A 46 26.38 -2.06 -18.69
C VAL A 46 27.80 -2.51 -18.33
N GLY A 47 27.93 -3.60 -17.57
CA GLY A 47 29.24 -4.15 -17.20
C GLY A 47 30.04 -4.63 -18.40
N GLY A 48 29.41 -5.26 -19.38
CA GLY A 48 30.06 -5.70 -20.61
C GLY A 48 30.60 -4.52 -21.42
N ILE A 49 29.81 -3.46 -21.59
CA ILE A 49 30.24 -2.24 -22.30
C ILE A 49 31.44 -1.62 -21.59
N VAL A 50 31.38 -1.42 -20.28
CA VAL A 50 32.49 -0.82 -19.52
C VAL A 50 33.72 -1.73 -19.51
N GLY A 51 33.51 -3.05 -19.40
CA GLY A 51 34.58 -4.03 -19.36
C GLY A 51 35.37 -4.14 -20.66
N LEU A 52 34.75 -3.83 -21.80
CA LEU A 52 35.46 -3.74 -23.09
C LEU A 52 36.52 -2.62 -23.09
N PHE A 53 36.29 -1.52 -22.37
CA PHE A 53 37.22 -0.38 -22.32
C PHE A 53 38.20 -0.45 -21.15
N THR A 54 37.79 -1.04 -20.03
CA THR A 54 38.52 -0.99 -18.75
C THR A 54 39.04 -2.35 -18.28
N GLY A 55 38.79 -3.41 -19.06
CA GLY A 55 39.10 -4.78 -18.68
C GLY A 55 38.04 -5.39 -17.76
N GLN A 56 38.26 -6.65 -17.39
CA GLN A 56 37.29 -7.45 -16.63
C GLN A 56 36.91 -6.82 -15.29
N GLU A 57 37.88 -6.23 -14.57
CA GLU A 57 37.63 -5.63 -13.25
C GLU A 57 36.70 -4.42 -13.34
N GLY A 58 36.94 -3.49 -14.28
CA GLY A 58 36.09 -2.31 -14.44
C GLY A 58 34.67 -2.66 -14.89
N GLY A 59 34.51 -3.69 -15.72
CA GLY A 59 33.20 -4.21 -16.08
C GLY A 59 32.41 -4.78 -14.90
N LEU A 60 33.07 -5.53 -14.01
CA LEU A 60 32.44 -6.07 -12.80
C LEU A 60 32.01 -4.96 -11.84
N ILE A 61 32.84 -3.93 -11.65
CA ILE A 61 32.52 -2.79 -10.80
C ILE A 61 31.29 -2.04 -11.35
N ALA A 62 31.26 -1.78 -12.66
CA ALA A 62 30.12 -1.11 -13.29
C ALA A 62 28.82 -1.94 -13.19
N ALA A 63 28.90 -3.25 -13.42
CA ALA A 63 27.76 -4.16 -13.24
C ALA A 63 27.24 -4.12 -11.80
N ALA A 64 28.13 -4.13 -10.81
CA ALA A 64 27.75 -4.08 -9.40
C ALA A 64 27.09 -2.74 -9.03
N LEU A 65 27.64 -1.61 -9.50
CA LEU A 65 27.09 -0.28 -9.21
C LEU A 65 25.66 -0.08 -9.72
N VAL A 66 25.31 -0.71 -10.84
CA VAL A 66 23.94 -0.66 -11.39
C VAL A 66 23.07 -1.76 -10.81
N GLY A 67 23.59 -2.99 -10.77
CA GLY A 67 22.84 -4.18 -10.38
C GLY A 67 22.46 -4.19 -8.90
N VAL A 68 23.38 -3.84 -8.00
CA VAL A 68 23.17 -3.95 -6.55
C VAL A 68 22.06 -3.01 -6.05
N PRO A 69 22.01 -1.71 -6.39
CA PRO A 69 20.92 -0.84 -5.95
C PRO A 69 19.54 -1.26 -6.49
N LEU A 70 19.47 -1.70 -7.74
CA LEU A 70 18.23 -2.18 -8.35
C LEU A 70 17.75 -3.48 -7.69
N LEU A 71 18.68 -4.41 -7.43
CA LEU A 71 18.39 -5.66 -6.74
C LEU A 71 17.90 -5.38 -5.32
N TYR A 72 18.54 -4.45 -4.62
CA TYR A 72 18.11 -4.01 -3.29
C TYR A 72 16.68 -3.47 -3.30
N LEU A 73 16.33 -2.60 -4.26
CA LEU A 73 14.97 -2.06 -4.39
C LEU A 73 13.94 -3.15 -4.71
N LEU A 74 14.28 -4.10 -5.58
CA LEU A 74 13.43 -5.23 -5.91
C LEU A 74 13.15 -6.09 -4.66
N LEU A 75 14.20 -6.46 -3.92
CA LEU A 75 14.05 -7.25 -2.69
C LEU A 75 13.29 -6.48 -1.62
N HIS A 76 13.58 -5.18 -1.45
CA HIS A 76 12.90 -4.34 -0.47
C HIS A 76 11.38 -4.30 -0.71
N ASN A 77 10.97 -4.05 -1.96
CA ASN A 77 9.56 -4.02 -2.33
C ASN A 77 8.90 -5.40 -2.22
N THR A 78 9.61 -6.47 -2.56
CA THR A 78 9.05 -7.83 -2.50
C THR A 78 8.91 -8.34 -1.06
N ARG A 79 9.78 -7.89 -0.15
CA ARG A 79 9.76 -8.27 1.26
C ARG A 79 8.76 -7.45 2.08
N ARG A 80 8.35 -6.27 1.59
CA ARG A 80 7.35 -5.41 2.22
C ARG A 80 6.00 -6.12 2.29
N ARG A 81 5.54 -6.43 3.50
CA ARG A 81 4.23 -7.01 3.79
C ARG A 81 3.47 -6.09 4.74
N ILE A 82 2.17 -5.95 4.51
CA ILE A 82 1.27 -5.14 5.33
C ILE A 82 0.07 -6.00 5.67
N TRP A 83 -0.23 -6.12 6.95
CA TRP A 83 -1.45 -6.77 7.41
C TRP A 83 -2.09 -5.98 8.54
N LEU A 84 -3.39 -6.18 8.69
CA LEU A 84 -4.17 -5.68 9.80
C LEU A 84 -4.25 -6.75 10.88
N GLU A 85 -3.96 -6.37 12.12
CA GLU A 85 -4.07 -7.20 13.33
C GLU A 85 -4.93 -6.42 14.33
N GLY A 86 -6.23 -6.71 14.36
CA GLY A 86 -7.22 -5.89 15.10
C GLY A 86 -7.33 -4.48 14.54
N SER A 87 -7.01 -3.46 15.36
CA SER A 87 -6.89 -2.05 14.95
C SER A 87 -5.48 -1.65 14.53
N GLN A 88 -4.50 -2.56 14.65
CA GLN A 88 -3.10 -2.25 14.37
C GLN A 88 -2.73 -2.62 12.95
N LEU A 89 -2.15 -1.66 12.24
CA LEU A 89 -1.50 -1.86 10.97
C LEU A 89 -0.06 -2.31 11.20
N VAL A 90 0.24 -3.54 10.82
CA VAL A 90 1.58 -4.12 10.96
C VAL A 90 2.28 -4.12 9.60
N VAL A 91 3.39 -3.41 9.53
CA VAL A 91 4.24 -3.30 8.34
C VAL A 91 5.55 -4.03 8.60
N ARG A 92 5.77 -5.11 7.85
CA ARG A 92 7.04 -5.83 7.84
C ARG A 92 7.82 -5.48 6.60
N THR A 93 9.01 -4.93 6.79
CA THR A 93 10.01 -4.72 5.73
C THR A 93 11.28 -5.46 6.12
N TRP A 94 12.30 -4.74 6.58
CA TRP A 94 13.48 -5.31 7.25
C TRP A 94 13.27 -5.46 8.76
N GLY A 95 12.44 -4.59 9.34
CA GLY A 95 11.90 -4.72 10.70
C GLY A 95 10.37 -4.84 10.67
N VAL A 96 9.78 -5.01 11.85
CA VAL A 96 8.34 -4.99 12.06
C VAL A 96 7.98 -3.66 12.71
N ARG A 97 7.07 -2.89 12.08
CA ARG A 97 6.51 -1.65 12.62
C ARG A 97 5.02 -1.85 12.82
N ARG A 98 4.52 -1.46 13.99
CA ARG A 98 3.09 -1.48 14.33
C ARG A 98 2.59 -0.05 14.43
N ILE A 99 1.49 0.25 13.76
CA ILE A 99 0.84 1.56 13.77
C ILE A 99 -0.59 1.33 14.21
N ASP A 100 -1.00 1.91 15.32
CA ASP A 100 -2.37 1.79 15.81
C ASP A 100 -3.27 2.76 15.04
N LEU A 101 -4.19 2.22 14.24
CA LEU A 101 -5.12 3.02 13.44
C LEU A 101 -6.04 3.88 14.30
N VAL A 102 -6.29 3.52 15.56
CA VAL A 102 -7.15 4.29 16.46
C VAL A 102 -6.49 5.63 16.84
N ALA A 103 -5.18 5.61 17.07
CA ALA A 103 -4.40 6.77 17.51
C ALA A 103 -3.76 7.57 16.38
N VAL A 104 -3.99 7.21 15.10
CA VAL A 104 -3.41 7.97 13.97
C VAL A 104 -4.10 9.33 13.82
N GLU A 105 -3.29 10.38 13.84
CA GLU A 105 -3.74 11.76 13.67
C GLU A 105 -4.08 12.12 12.22
N ARG A 106 -3.34 11.58 11.25
CA ARG A 106 -3.46 11.96 9.84
C ARG A 106 -3.71 10.76 8.94
N ILE A 107 -4.91 10.73 8.40
CA ILE A 107 -5.36 9.80 7.38
C ILE A 107 -5.80 10.61 6.18
N ASP A 108 -5.33 10.25 4.99
CA ASP A 108 -5.69 10.90 3.74
C ASP A 108 -5.94 9.85 2.65
N VAL A 109 -6.73 10.21 1.64
CA VAL A 109 -6.84 9.40 0.42
C VAL A 109 -5.78 9.84 -0.57
N LEU A 110 -5.07 8.87 -1.12
CA LEU A 110 -4.10 9.05 -2.18
C LEU A 110 -4.64 8.40 -3.44
N ILE A 111 -4.81 9.19 -4.49
CA ILE A 111 -5.14 8.68 -5.82
C ILE A 111 -3.88 8.80 -6.68
N THR A 112 -3.44 7.68 -7.24
CA THR A 112 -2.23 7.59 -8.08
C THR A 112 -2.64 7.11 -9.46
N GLU A 113 -2.20 7.78 -10.53
CA GLU A 113 -2.45 7.33 -11.90
C GLU A 113 -1.13 6.91 -12.57
N VAL A 114 -1.05 5.65 -13.02
CA VAL A 114 0.12 5.10 -13.70
C VAL A 114 -0.34 4.31 -14.92
N ARG A 115 0.07 4.73 -16.11
CA ARG A 115 -0.26 4.05 -17.39
C ARG A 115 -1.77 3.80 -17.59
N GLY A 116 -2.59 4.79 -17.22
CA GLY A 116 -4.05 4.70 -17.30
C GLY A 116 -4.73 3.85 -16.21
N ALA A 117 -3.96 3.26 -15.28
CA ALA A 117 -4.50 2.61 -14.09
C ALA A 117 -4.51 3.60 -12.91
N ARG A 118 -5.70 3.82 -12.32
CA ARG A 118 -5.92 4.66 -11.15
C ARG A 118 -6.00 3.81 -9.90
N THR A 119 -5.09 4.05 -8.96
CA THR A 119 -5.05 3.39 -7.66
C THR A 119 -5.60 4.33 -6.60
N VAL A 120 -6.67 3.93 -5.93
CA VAL A 120 -7.20 4.58 -4.73
C VAL A 120 -6.59 3.90 -3.52
N ALA A 121 -5.87 4.67 -2.71
CA ALA A 121 -5.17 4.18 -1.54
C ALA A 121 -5.46 5.04 -0.32
N LEU A 122 -5.46 4.43 0.85
CA LEU A 122 -5.47 5.12 2.13
C LEU A 122 -4.02 5.35 2.56
N MET A 123 -3.65 6.59 2.82
CA MET A 123 -2.35 6.97 3.34
C MET A 123 -2.46 7.27 4.84
N VAL A 124 -1.93 6.37 5.64
CA VAL A 124 -1.92 6.44 7.10
C VAL A 124 -0.59 7.03 7.55
N SER A 125 -0.59 8.24 8.10
CA SER A 125 0.64 8.94 8.50
C SER A 125 0.73 9.03 10.03
N PRO A 126 1.59 8.25 10.69
CA PRO A 126 1.79 8.36 12.14
C PRO A 126 2.52 9.66 12.50
N ALA A 127 2.38 10.12 13.75
CA ALA A 127 3.05 11.33 14.25
C ALA A 127 4.59 11.25 14.16
N ARG A 128 5.15 10.04 14.30
CA ARG A 128 6.58 9.76 14.09
C ARG A 128 6.75 8.62 13.09
N GLY A 129 7.61 8.85 12.10
CA GLY A 129 8.05 7.84 11.13
C GLY A 129 7.42 7.98 9.75
N THR A 130 7.63 6.97 8.91
CA THR A 130 7.16 6.94 7.53
C THR A 130 5.69 6.51 7.47
N GLY A 131 4.88 7.23 6.69
CA GLY A 131 3.49 6.84 6.45
C GLY A 131 3.36 5.53 5.67
N VAL A 132 2.20 4.92 5.79
CA VAL A 132 1.86 3.64 5.17
C VAL A 132 0.73 3.84 4.19
N LYS A 133 1.02 3.52 2.92
CA LYS A 133 0.04 3.42 1.85
C LYS A 133 -0.61 2.04 1.88
N ILE A 134 -1.94 2.01 1.94
CA ILE A 134 -2.81 0.83 1.85
C ILE A 134 -3.63 0.96 0.57
N ASP A 135 -3.44 0.05 -0.39
CA ASP A 135 -4.18 0.11 -1.66
C ASP A 135 -5.58 -0.46 -1.47
N LEU A 136 -6.61 0.37 -1.66
CA LEU A 136 -8.02 -0.02 -1.52
C LEU A 136 -8.56 -0.57 -2.82
N ALA A 137 -8.22 0.05 -3.94
CA ALA A 137 -8.65 -0.39 -5.26
C ALA A 137 -7.71 0.11 -6.36
N ILE A 138 -7.63 -0.65 -7.45
CA ILE A 138 -6.90 -0.31 -8.67
C ILE A 138 -7.87 -0.47 -9.84
N TYR A 139 -8.17 0.62 -10.55
CA TYR A 139 -9.08 0.65 -11.69
C TYR A 139 -8.32 0.98 -12.98
N ALA A 140 -8.61 0.26 -14.06
CA ALA A 140 -8.18 0.57 -15.41
C ALA A 140 -9.43 0.64 -16.30
N GLY A 141 -9.93 1.86 -16.50
CA GLY A 141 -11.23 2.11 -17.12
C GLY A 141 -12.39 1.59 -16.25
N THR A 142 -13.17 0.67 -16.80
CA THR A 142 -14.37 0.09 -16.14
C THR A 142 -14.06 -1.21 -15.39
N ARG A 143 -12.83 -1.73 -15.51
CA ARG A 143 -12.37 -2.89 -14.76
C ARG A 143 -11.48 -2.47 -13.62
N GLY A 144 -11.48 -3.23 -12.54
CA GLY A 144 -10.54 -3.01 -11.45
C GLY A 144 -10.37 -4.22 -10.55
N ARG A 145 -9.37 -4.10 -9.67
CA ARG A 145 -9.16 -4.99 -8.53
C ARG A 145 -9.38 -4.17 -7.28
N GLU A 146 -10.35 -4.59 -6.48
CA GLU A 146 -10.64 -4.01 -5.18
C GLU A 146 -9.99 -4.89 -4.09
N LEU A 147 -9.76 -4.29 -2.93
CA LEU A 147 -9.35 -5.01 -1.73
C LEU A 147 -10.47 -5.97 -1.31
N ASP A 148 -10.10 -7.11 -0.73
CA ASP A 148 -11.08 -8.13 -0.31
C ASP A 148 -12.14 -7.56 0.65
N ILE A 149 -13.38 -8.05 0.53
CA ILE A 149 -14.54 -7.58 1.33
C ILE A 149 -14.24 -7.67 2.83
N LEU A 150 -13.57 -8.73 3.29
CA LEU A 150 -13.25 -8.90 4.70
C LEU A 150 -12.23 -7.86 5.17
N ALA A 151 -11.23 -7.59 4.32
CA ALA A 151 -10.20 -6.59 4.59
C ALA A 151 -10.78 -5.17 4.61
N LEU A 152 -11.65 -4.82 3.66
CA LEU A 152 -12.37 -3.55 3.64
C LEU A 152 -13.24 -3.36 4.88
N ARG A 153 -13.99 -4.40 5.27
CA ARG A 153 -14.84 -4.38 6.47
C ARG A 153 -14.04 -4.16 7.74
N LYS A 154 -12.93 -4.89 7.92
CA LYS A 154 -12.09 -4.68 9.11
C LYS A 154 -11.42 -3.32 9.12
N LEU A 155 -11.00 -2.81 7.96
CA LEU A 155 -10.44 -1.48 7.85
C LEU A 155 -11.49 -0.40 8.21
N ALA A 156 -12.72 -0.52 7.71
CA ALA A 156 -13.82 0.37 8.09
C ALA A 156 -14.06 0.35 9.61
N ASN A 157 -14.17 -0.84 10.21
CA ASN A 157 -14.36 -0.98 11.66
C ASN A 157 -13.19 -0.39 12.47
N ALA A 158 -11.95 -0.53 12.00
CA ALA A 158 -10.80 0.08 12.66
C ALA A 158 -10.83 1.61 12.57
N LEU A 159 -11.27 2.16 11.43
CA LEU A 159 -11.36 3.61 11.19
C LEU A 159 -12.53 4.26 11.93
N VAL A 160 -13.65 3.56 12.13
CA VAL A 160 -14.78 4.11 12.91
C VAL A 160 -14.40 4.37 14.37
N ASN A 161 -13.44 3.62 14.89
CA ASN A 161 -12.92 3.77 16.25
C ASN A 161 -11.76 4.76 16.35
N ASN A 162 -11.34 5.39 15.24
CA ASN A 162 -10.26 6.37 15.26
C ASN A 162 -10.69 7.65 15.97
N THR A 163 -9.83 8.17 16.85
CA THR A 163 -10.14 9.34 17.67
C THR A 163 -9.95 10.66 16.92
N ALA A 164 -9.34 10.64 15.74
CA ALA A 164 -9.22 11.83 14.90
C ALA A 164 -10.47 11.99 14.01
N ALA A 165 -10.87 13.25 13.80
CA ALA A 165 -12.09 13.59 13.05
C ALA A 165 -12.14 13.00 11.62
N ASN A 166 -10.98 12.62 11.06
CA ASN A 166 -10.90 12.10 9.71
C ASN A 166 -11.35 10.63 9.58
N GLY A 167 -11.22 9.82 10.64
CA GLY A 167 -11.45 8.37 10.56
C GLY A 167 -12.88 7.99 10.21
N MET A 168 -13.86 8.71 10.76
CA MET A 168 -15.28 8.45 10.56
C MET A 168 -15.70 8.59 9.09
N VAL A 169 -15.30 9.69 8.43
CA VAL A 169 -15.61 9.94 7.01
C VAL A 169 -15.03 8.86 6.10
N PHE A 170 -13.81 8.40 6.39
CA PHE A 170 -13.24 7.28 5.62
C PHE A 170 -13.95 5.96 5.90
N SER A 171 -14.39 5.71 7.14
CA SER A 171 -15.22 4.55 7.46
C SER A 171 -16.53 4.58 6.68
N GLU A 172 -17.21 5.72 6.59
CA GLU A 172 -18.45 5.89 5.81
C GLU A 172 -18.24 5.60 4.33
N LEU A 173 -17.15 6.10 3.73
CA LEU A 173 -16.78 5.79 2.35
C LEU A 173 -16.61 4.27 2.14
N LEU A 174 -15.92 3.59 3.06
CA LEU A 174 -15.69 2.14 2.96
C LEU A 174 -17.00 1.34 3.19
N VAL A 175 -17.86 1.79 4.11
CA VAL A 175 -19.17 1.18 4.34
C VAL A 175 -20.09 1.37 3.13
N ALA A 176 -20.08 2.55 2.51
CA ALA A 176 -20.81 2.81 1.27
C ALA A 176 -20.33 1.89 0.14
N GLN A 177 -19.00 1.70 0.01
CA GLN A 177 -18.42 0.74 -0.94
C GLN A 177 -18.93 -0.68 -0.68
N LEU A 178 -18.83 -1.16 0.57
CA LEU A 178 -19.28 -2.50 0.96
C LEU A 178 -20.77 -2.71 0.71
N ARG A 179 -21.60 -1.69 0.94
CA ARG A 179 -23.04 -1.72 0.66
C ARG A 179 -23.31 -1.81 -0.83
N SER A 180 -22.60 -1.05 -1.65
CA SER A 180 -22.72 -1.07 -3.11
C SER A 180 -22.28 -2.43 -3.68
N GLU A 181 -21.19 -2.99 -3.16
CA GLU A 181 -20.74 -4.33 -3.54
C GLU A 181 -21.74 -5.42 -3.13
N ALA A 182 -22.31 -5.34 -1.92
CA ALA A 182 -23.34 -6.28 -1.46
C ALA A 182 -24.64 -6.20 -2.29
N LYS A 183 -24.95 -5.05 -2.88
CA LYS A 183 -26.06 -4.87 -3.82
C LYS A 183 -25.78 -5.46 -5.21
N GLY A 184 -24.52 -5.79 -5.51
CA GLY A 184 -24.10 -6.25 -6.83
C GLY A 184 -23.92 -5.12 -7.85
N ASP A 185 -23.72 -3.89 -7.39
CA ASP A 185 -23.52 -2.74 -8.27
C ASP A 185 -22.29 -2.94 -9.18
N SER A 186 -22.39 -2.43 -10.40
CA SER A 186 -21.27 -2.40 -11.34
C SER A 186 -20.13 -1.53 -10.81
N ALA A 187 -18.90 -1.77 -11.28
CA ALA A 187 -17.74 -1.02 -10.82
C ALA A 187 -17.93 0.50 -10.93
N GLU A 188 -18.59 1.00 -11.97
CA GLU A 188 -18.82 2.44 -12.19
C GLU A 188 -19.77 3.09 -11.18
N ALA A 189 -20.69 2.31 -10.61
CA ALA A 189 -21.61 2.78 -9.58
C ALA A 189 -20.98 2.76 -8.18
N ARG A 190 -19.85 2.06 -8.00
CA ARG A 190 -19.19 1.90 -6.71
C ARG A 190 -18.51 3.19 -6.25
N PRO A 191 -18.66 3.60 -4.98
CA PRO A 191 -18.05 4.81 -4.42
C PRO A 191 -16.54 4.97 -4.68
N LEU A 192 -15.75 3.91 -4.56
CA LEU A 192 -14.30 3.99 -4.80
C LEU A 192 -13.96 4.27 -6.27
N HIS A 193 -14.73 3.71 -7.21
CA HIS A 193 -14.55 4.00 -8.64
C HIS A 193 -14.96 5.43 -8.96
N ARG A 194 -16.10 5.89 -8.45
CA ARG A 194 -16.56 7.28 -8.61
C ARG A 194 -15.54 8.27 -8.05
N LEU A 195 -14.92 7.96 -6.91
CA LEU A 195 -13.84 8.75 -6.33
C LEU A 195 -12.59 8.77 -7.25
N ALA A 196 -12.22 7.63 -7.83
CA ALA A 196 -11.13 7.53 -8.79
C ALA A 196 -11.41 8.28 -10.10
N ALA A 197 -12.67 8.29 -10.55
CA ALA A 197 -13.11 8.95 -11.77
C ALA A 197 -13.20 10.47 -11.62
N ALA A 198 -13.60 10.95 -10.43
CA ALA A 198 -13.66 12.37 -10.11
C ALA A 198 -12.27 13.03 -9.92
N ALA A 199 -11.21 12.23 -9.80
CA ALA A 199 -9.85 12.74 -9.68
C ALA A 199 -9.33 13.28 -11.01
N PRO A 200 -8.77 14.51 -11.07
CA PRO A 200 -8.18 15.03 -12.29
C PRO A 200 -7.05 14.13 -12.79
N SER A 201 -7.08 13.86 -14.08
CA SER A 201 -6.11 13.04 -14.78
C SER A 201 -4.77 13.76 -14.97
N GLY A 202 -3.71 13.00 -15.19
CA GLY A 202 -2.39 13.53 -15.56
C GLY A 202 -1.45 13.89 -14.40
N LYS A 203 -1.88 13.76 -13.14
CA LYS A 203 -0.99 13.84 -11.97
C LYS A 203 -0.62 12.44 -11.48
N LEU A 204 0.68 12.22 -11.30
CA LEU A 204 1.20 10.91 -10.84
C LEU A 204 0.68 10.52 -9.47
N ALA A 205 0.53 11.49 -8.55
CA ALA A 205 0.01 11.24 -7.22
C ALA A 205 -0.72 12.49 -6.69
N GLN A 206 -1.94 12.31 -6.19
CA GLN A 206 -2.73 13.37 -5.59
C GLN A 206 -3.27 12.95 -4.24
N ARG A 207 -2.96 13.76 -3.23
CA ARG A 207 -3.47 13.60 -1.86
C ARG A 207 -4.75 14.42 -1.73
N TYR A 208 -5.82 13.75 -1.33
CA TYR A 208 -7.10 14.38 -1.04
C TYR A 208 -7.22 14.60 0.45
N PRO A 209 -7.29 15.87 0.89
CA PRO A 209 -7.50 16.17 2.30
C PRO A 209 -8.94 15.80 2.69
N LEU A 210 -9.16 15.64 3.99
CA LEU A 210 -10.46 15.25 4.57
C LEU A 210 -11.63 16.04 3.97
N GLN A 211 -11.49 17.35 3.76
CA GLN A 211 -12.59 18.20 3.30
C GLN A 211 -13.08 17.80 1.90
N ALA A 212 -12.18 17.35 1.01
CA ALA A 212 -12.56 16.90 -0.32
C ALA A 212 -13.31 15.56 -0.25
N VAL A 213 -12.86 14.66 0.63
CA VAL A 213 -13.49 13.35 0.81
C VAL A 213 -14.84 13.48 1.51
N SER A 214 -14.96 14.38 2.49
CA SER A 214 -16.22 14.66 3.20
C SER A 214 -17.30 15.16 2.23
N LYS A 215 -16.94 16.10 1.33
CA LYS A 215 -17.85 16.58 0.28
C LYS A 215 -18.28 15.46 -0.67
N PHE A 216 -17.36 14.57 -1.02
CA PHE A 216 -17.67 13.42 -1.86
C PHE A 216 -18.62 12.45 -1.16
N VAL A 217 -18.34 12.08 0.10
CA VAL A 217 -19.20 11.18 0.89
C VAL A 217 -20.60 11.76 1.07
N ALA A 218 -20.72 13.06 1.37
CA ALA A 218 -22.00 13.74 1.46
C ALA A 218 -22.81 13.74 0.14
N SER A 219 -22.16 13.50 -1.02
CA SER A 219 -22.83 13.36 -2.32
C SER A 219 -23.26 11.92 -2.65
N LEU A 220 -22.96 10.95 -1.77
CA LEU A 220 -23.34 9.54 -1.94
C LEU A 220 -24.67 9.18 -1.26
N GLU A 221 -25.19 10.07 -0.40
CA GLU A 221 -26.54 9.98 0.18
C GLU A 221 -27.61 10.43 -0.82
#